data_AF-Q7V1A4-F1
#
_entry.id   AF-Q7V1A4-F1
#
_cell.length_a   1.000
_cell.length_b   1.000
_cell.length_c   1.000
_cell.angle_alpha   90.00
_cell.angle_beta   90.00
_cell.angle_gamma   90.00
#
_symmetry.space_group_name_H-M   'P 1'
#
loop_
_entity.id
_entity.type
_entity.pdbx_description
1 polymer ?
#
loop_
_entity_poly.entity_id
_entity_poly.type
_entity_poly.pdbx_seq_one_letter_code
_entity_poly.pdbx_strand_id
1 'polypeptide(L)'
;MTILDKVKIGNTVKVNLELSKDRLTKETIEAINISSECTISDFKITDGMGIGVFLNLSNGKNEWFFENEIQILDEQGNIIENEVNKNKILENNFRLNAINNINYESKFKSSELLNPINFITWLIVSLKDIF
;
A
#
# COMPACT_ATOMS: atom_id res chain seq x y z
N MET A 1 6.72 3.26 13.39
CA MET A 1 8.06 3.51 12.82
C MET A 1 7.84 3.76 11.33
N THR A 2 7.99 5.02 10.91
CA THR A 2 7.82 5.46 9.51
C THR A 2 8.98 4.90 8.67
N ILE A 3 8.82 4.71 7.35
CA ILE A 3 9.89 4.12 6.50
C ILE A 3 11.21 4.90 6.71
N LEU A 4 11.07 6.22 6.92
CA LEU A 4 12.12 7.23 7.07
C LEU A 4 13.12 6.95 8.18
N ASP A 5 12.74 6.29 9.27
CA ASP A 5 13.68 5.96 10.36
C ASP A 5 14.75 4.96 9.90
N LYS A 6 14.47 4.20 8.83
CA LYS A 6 15.39 3.20 8.24
C LYS A 6 16.08 3.68 6.97
N VAL A 7 15.56 4.73 6.33
CA VAL A 7 16.10 5.23 5.06
C VAL A 7 17.29 6.15 5.31
N LYS A 8 18.43 5.83 4.70
CA LYS A 8 19.61 6.72 4.66
C LYS A 8 19.95 7.07 3.22
N ILE A 9 20.62 8.21 3.04
CA ILE A 9 21.21 8.59 1.76
C ILE A 9 22.19 7.48 1.33
N GLY A 10 22.10 7.05 0.08
CA GLY A 10 22.87 5.94 -0.48
C GLY A 10 22.21 4.57 -0.41
N ASN A 11 21.08 4.41 0.29
CA ASN A 11 20.33 3.15 0.26
C ASN A 11 19.71 2.92 -1.13
N THR A 12 19.67 1.65 -1.54
CA THR A 12 18.96 1.22 -2.74
C THR A 12 17.48 1.03 -2.43
N VAL A 13 16.63 1.58 -3.28
CA VAL A 13 15.17 1.46 -3.19
C VAL A 13 14.60 1.04 -4.53
N LYS A 14 13.42 0.42 -4.47
CA LYS A 14 12.61 0.09 -5.62
C LYS A 14 11.44 1.06 -5.70
N VAL A 15 11.21 1.62 -6.89
CA VAL A 15 10.05 2.50 -7.12
C VAL A 15 8.85 1.66 -7.56
N ASN A 16 7.68 1.93 -6.96
CA ASN A 16 6.42 1.40 -7.42
C ASN A 16 5.79 2.34 -8.47
N LEU A 17 5.82 1.89 -9.73
CA LEU A 17 5.28 2.63 -10.87
C LEU A 17 3.76 2.78 -10.84
N GLU A 18 3.02 1.88 -10.18
CA GLU A 18 1.54 1.95 -10.14
C GLU A 18 1.05 3.20 -9.40
N LEU A 19 1.76 3.60 -8.36
CA LEU A 19 1.39 4.75 -7.52
C LEU A 19 1.92 6.09 -8.07
N SER A 20 3.00 6.05 -8.84
CA SER A 20 3.73 7.25 -9.26
C SER A 20 3.36 7.74 -10.67
N LYS A 21 2.60 6.94 -11.43
CA LYS A 21 2.45 7.07 -12.89
C LYS A 21 1.91 8.42 -13.36
N ASP A 22 1.04 9.04 -12.57
CA ASP A 22 0.33 10.26 -12.96
C ASP A 22 1.21 11.52 -12.97
N ARG A 23 2.33 11.51 -12.22
CA ARG A 23 3.22 12.67 -12.07
C ARG A 23 4.49 12.57 -12.92
N LEU A 24 4.96 11.36 -13.19
CA LEU A 24 6.26 11.13 -13.81
C LEU A 24 6.23 11.41 -15.32
N THR A 25 7.36 11.88 -15.85
CA THR A 25 7.53 12.01 -17.30
C THR A 25 7.71 10.63 -17.95
N LYS A 26 7.40 10.53 -19.25
CA LYS A 26 7.58 9.26 -20.00
C LYS A 26 9.01 8.74 -19.94
N GLU A 27 9.99 9.64 -20.00
CA GLU A 27 11.41 9.30 -19.92
C GLU A 27 11.78 8.67 -18.57
N THR A 28 11.20 9.18 -17.48
CA THR A 28 11.41 8.63 -16.13
C THR A 28 10.77 7.26 -16.01
N ILE A 29 9.56 7.09 -16.54
CA ILE A 29 8.87 5.79 -16.54
C ILE A 29 9.70 4.74 -17.31
N GLU A 30 10.26 5.11 -18.46
CA GLU A 30 11.14 4.24 -19.23
C GLU A 30 12.43 3.90 -18.47
N ALA A 31 13.06 4.87 -17.80
CA ALA A 31 14.26 4.62 -17.00
C ALA A 31 14.01 3.66 -15.83
N ILE A 32 12.85 3.78 -15.15
CA ILE A 32 12.43 2.89 -14.06
C ILE A 32 12.08 1.49 -14.59
N ASN A 33 11.50 1.40 -15.80
CA ASN A 33 11.23 0.12 -16.44
C ASN A 33 12.53 -0.63 -16.83
N ILE A 34 13.57 0.09 -17.22
CA ILE A 34 14.89 -0.48 -17.53
C ILE A 34 15.60 -0.92 -16.25
N SER A 35 15.58 -0.08 -15.22
CA SER A 35 16.17 -0.37 -13.91
C SER A 35 15.28 0.22 -12.83
N SER A 36 14.57 -0.65 -12.12
CA SER A 36 13.67 -0.24 -11.05
C SER A 36 14.39 0.03 -9.72
N GLU A 37 15.69 -0.25 -9.68
CA GLU A 37 16.56 0.00 -8.53
C GLU A 37 17.17 1.39 -8.64
N CYS A 38 16.92 2.23 -7.65
CA CYS A 38 17.40 3.59 -7.61
C CYS A 38 18.11 3.85 -6.28
N THR A 39 19.05 4.78 -6.29
CA THR A 39 19.78 5.17 -5.07
C THR A 39 19.25 6.49 -4.54
N ILE A 40 19.12 6.59 -3.22
CA ILE A 40 18.63 7.81 -2.59
C ILE A 40 19.74 8.85 -2.54
N SER A 41 19.47 10.02 -3.11
CA SER A 41 20.42 11.14 -3.15
C SER A 41 20.13 12.19 -2.08
N ASP A 42 18.85 12.52 -1.83
CA ASP A 42 18.48 13.56 -0.87
C ASP A 42 17.01 13.42 -0.40
N PHE A 43 16.58 14.28 0.51
CA PHE A 43 15.20 14.36 1.02
C PHE A 43 14.61 15.74 0.81
N LYS A 44 13.29 15.79 0.60
CA LYS A 44 12.52 17.01 0.41
C LYS A 44 11.32 17.03 1.33
N ILE A 45 11.06 18.16 1.98
CA ILE A 45 9.82 18.37 2.72
C ILE A 45 8.72 18.73 1.71
N THR A 46 7.58 18.03 1.76
CA THR A 46 6.42 18.31 0.91
C THR A 46 5.34 19.04 1.70
N ASP A 47 4.60 19.95 1.07
CA ASP A 47 3.45 20.61 1.70
C ASP A 47 2.38 19.58 2.04
N GLY A 48 2.13 19.37 3.34
CA GLY A 48 1.17 18.38 3.85
C GLY A 48 1.70 17.35 4.86
N MET A 49 2.81 17.64 5.56
CA MET A 49 3.46 16.76 6.55
C MET A 49 4.15 15.51 5.97
N GLY A 50 4.26 15.41 4.65
CA GLY A 50 4.98 14.32 3.98
C GLY A 50 6.46 14.63 3.75
N ILE A 51 7.25 13.57 3.58
CA ILE A 51 8.63 13.65 3.10
C ILE A 51 8.71 12.99 1.73
N GLY A 52 9.29 13.72 0.79
CA GLY A 52 9.72 13.23 -0.50
C GLY A 52 11.18 12.81 -0.46
N VAL A 53 11.53 11.86 -1.32
CA VAL A 53 12.88 11.28 -1.42
C VAL A 53 13.37 11.50 -2.84
N PHE A 54 14.52 12.14 -3.00
CA PHE A 54 15.20 12.25 -4.27
C PHE A 54 15.92 10.95 -4.58
N LEU A 55 15.65 10.42 -5.77
CA LEU A 55 16.26 9.21 -6.28
C LEU A 55 17.10 9.56 -7.51
N ASN A 56 18.29 8.98 -7.57
CA ASN A 56 19.11 8.98 -8.77
C ASN A 56 18.72 7.77 -9.62
N LEU A 57 18.19 8.07 -10.81
CA LEU A 57 17.75 7.06 -11.78
C LEU A 57 18.93 6.57 -12.63
N SER A 58 18.73 5.44 -13.29
CA SER A 58 19.69 4.82 -14.22
C SER A 58 20.10 5.73 -15.39
N ASN A 59 19.25 6.69 -15.76
CA ASN A 59 19.52 7.69 -16.79
C ASN A 59 20.37 8.89 -16.29
N GLY A 60 20.78 8.90 -15.02
CA GLY A 60 21.54 9.98 -14.39
C GLY A 60 20.71 11.20 -14.03
N LYS A 61 19.38 11.14 -14.16
CA LYS A 61 18.47 12.19 -13.69
C LYS A 61 18.09 11.96 -12.24
N ASN A 62 17.90 13.05 -11.52
CA ASN A 62 17.35 13.03 -10.18
C ASN A 62 15.88 13.44 -10.23
N GLU A 63 14.99 12.55 -9.78
CA GLU A 63 13.58 12.87 -9.54
C GLU A 63 13.19 12.53 -8.11
N TRP A 64 12.20 13.25 -7.59
CA TRP A 64 11.71 13.04 -6.23
C TRP A 64 10.43 12.22 -6.23
N PHE A 65 10.33 11.29 -5.29
CA PHE A 65 9.21 10.36 -5.08
C PHE A 65 8.66 10.51 -3.68
N PHE A 66 7.42 10.11 -3.46
CA PHE A 66 6.84 10.10 -2.13
C PHE A 66 7.26 8.87 -1.33
N GLU A 67 7.19 8.96 0.01
CA GLU A 67 7.48 7.88 0.93
C GLU A 67 6.72 6.57 0.61
N ASN A 68 5.46 6.68 0.21
CA ASN A 68 4.59 5.55 -0.12
C ASN A 68 4.85 4.94 -1.50
N GLU A 69 5.53 5.66 -2.39
CA GLU A 69 5.87 5.22 -3.75
C GLU A 69 7.16 4.38 -3.77
N ILE A 70 7.95 4.43 -2.70
CA ILE A 70 9.25 3.75 -2.62
C ILE A 70 9.20 2.54 -1.67
N GLN A 71 9.97 1.52 -2.03
CA GLN A 71 10.17 0.32 -1.23
C GLN A 71 11.67 0.16 -0.95
N ILE A 72 12.06 0.04 0.32
CA ILE A 72 13.46 -0.19 0.66
C ILE A 72 13.84 -1.62 0.27
N LEU A 73 15.00 -1.77 -0.36
CA LEU A 73 15.62 -3.06 -0.64
C LEU A 73 16.71 -3.36 0.39
N ASP A 74 16.81 -4.63 0.78
CA ASP A 74 17.94 -5.15 1.55
C ASP A 74 19.15 -5.40 0.64
N GLU A 75 20.32 -5.67 1.21
CA GLU A 75 21.56 -5.95 0.46
C GLU A 75 21.44 -7.14 -0.50
N GLN A 76 20.45 -8.01 -0.30
CA GLN A 76 20.13 -9.15 -1.16
C GLN A 76 19.01 -8.88 -2.19
N GLY A 77 18.55 -7.63 -2.32
CA GLY A 77 17.50 -7.22 -3.27
C GLY A 77 16.09 -7.59 -2.84
N ASN A 78 15.90 -7.99 -1.57
CA ASN A 78 14.58 -8.29 -1.02
C ASN A 78 13.89 -7.01 -0.54
N ILE A 79 12.59 -6.90 -0.78
CA ILE A 79 11.80 -5.78 -0.27
C ILE A 79 11.70 -5.91 1.25
N ILE A 80 12.22 -4.91 1.97
CA ILE A 80 12.01 -4.77 3.41
C ILE A 80 10.59 -4.25 3.59
N GLU A 81 9.61 -5.16 3.52
CA GLU A 81 8.23 -4.83 3.82
C GLU A 81 8.17 -4.36 5.28
N ASN A 82 7.74 -3.10 5.49
CA ASN A 82 7.46 -2.60 6.82
C ASN A 82 6.47 -3.55 7.50
N GLU A 83 6.83 -4.05 8.69
CA GLU A 83 5.95 -4.89 9.53
C GLU A 83 4.56 -4.25 9.73
N VAL A 84 4.48 -2.92 9.69
CA VAL A 84 3.22 -2.16 9.73
C VAL A 84 2.29 -2.51 8.57
N ASN A 85 2.81 -2.60 7.34
CA ASN A 85 2.00 -2.98 6.17
C ASN A 85 1.61 -4.46 6.23
N LYS A 86 2.55 -5.33 6.63
CA LYS A 86 2.28 -6.75 6.80
C LYS A 86 1.18 -6.99 7.84
N ASN A 87 1.24 -6.33 8.99
CA ASN A 87 0.21 -6.43 10.04
C ASN A 87 -1.13 -5.87 9.57
N LYS A 88 -1.14 -4.76 8.83
CA LYS A 88 -2.38 -4.19 8.27
C LYS A 88 -3.04 -5.11 7.25
N ILE A 89 -2.25 -5.72 6.35
CA ILE A 89 -2.74 -6.71 5.39
C ILE A 89 -3.22 -7.97 6.12
N LEU A 90 -2.48 -8.44 7.12
CA LEU A 90 -2.85 -9.60 7.94
C LEU A 90 -4.16 -9.36 8.72
N GLU A 91 -4.32 -8.19 9.35
CA GLU A 91 -5.53 -7.79 10.06
C GLU A 91 -6.73 -7.68 9.12
N ASN A 92 -6.53 -7.07 7.94
CA ASN A 92 -7.57 -6.98 6.92
C ASN A 92 -7.98 -8.38 6.44
N ASN A 93 -7.02 -9.26 6.16
CA ASN A 93 -7.30 -10.64 5.76
C ASN A 93 -8.00 -11.43 6.88
N PHE A 94 -7.61 -11.23 8.15
CA PHE A 94 -8.26 -11.87 9.29
C PHE A 94 -9.72 -11.39 9.45
N ARG A 95 -9.97 -10.08 9.33
CA ARG A 95 -11.33 -9.51 9.35
C ARG A 95 -12.17 -10.00 8.18
N LEU A 96 -11.62 -10.02 6.98
CA LEU A 96 -12.29 -10.55 5.78
C LEU A 96 -12.60 -12.04 5.93
N ASN A 97 -11.67 -12.84 6.47
CA ASN A 97 -11.90 -14.26 6.73
C ASN A 97 -12.98 -14.47 7.78
N ALA A 98 -13.02 -13.66 8.84
CA ALA A 98 -14.08 -13.71 9.85
C ALA A 98 -15.46 -13.36 9.26
N ILE A 99 -15.52 -12.40 8.34
CA ILE A 99 -16.74 -12.02 7.61
C ILE A 99 -17.14 -13.08 6.58
N ASN A 100 -16.19 -13.77 5.98
CA ASN A 100 -16.48 -14.84 5.02
C ASN A 100 -17.06 -16.10 5.68
N ASN A 101 -16.73 -16.33 6.96
CA ASN A 101 -17.16 -17.50 7.74
C ASN A 101 -18.50 -17.30 8.48
N ILE A 102 -19.24 -16.23 8.21
CA ILE A 102 -20.53 -16.00 8.85
C ILE A 102 -21.56 -16.99 8.28
N ASN A 103 -22.00 -17.94 9.10
CA ASN A 103 -23.12 -18.82 8.77
C ASN A 103 -24.44 -18.08 9.03
N TYR A 104 -25.08 -17.60 7.96
CA TYR A 104 -26.40 -16.97 8.03
C TYR A 104 -27.48 -17.95 7.56
N GLU A 105 -28.50 -18.14 8.39
CA GLU A 105 -29.72 -18.82 7.99
C GLU A 105 -30.73 -17.80 7.45
N SER A 106 -31.34 -18.08 6.29
CA SER A 106 -32.29 -17.15 5.67
C SER A 106 -33.55 -16.98 6.52
N LYS A 107 -33.70 -15.78 7.09
CA LYS A 107 -34.88 -15.36 7.86
C LYS A 107 -35.77 -14.47 6.99
N PHE A 108 -36.99 -14.92 6.72
CA PHE A 108 -37.93 -14.24 5.81
C PHE A 108 -38.97 -13.37 6.54
N LYS A 109 -39.04 -13.45 7.87
CA LYS A 109 -40.00 -12.67 8.67
C LYS A 109 -39.40 -11.34 9.11
N SER A 110 -40.15 -10.25 8.93
CA SER A 110 -39.76 -8.90 9.39
C SER A 110 -39.52 -8.84 10.90
N SER A 111 -40.26 -9.62 11.69
CA SER A 111 -40.08 -9.72 13.15
C SER A 111 -38.71 -10.28 13.56
N GLU A 112 -38.08 -11.08 12.71
CA GLU A 112 -36.78 -11.71 12.99
C GLU A 112 -35.60 -10.80 12.64
N LEU A 113 -35.80 -9.87 11.69
CA LEU A 113 -34.85 -8.83 11.30
C LEU A 113 -34.87 -7.61 12.24
N LEU A 114 -35.88 -7.47 13.10
CA LEU A 114 -35.91 -6.43 14.14
C LEU A 114 -34.88 -6.68 15.26
N ASN A 115 -34.30 -7.89 15.34
CA ASN A 115 -33.15 -8.13 16.20
C ASN A 115 -31.91 -7.45 15.59
N PRO A 116 -31.25 -6.51 16.29
CA PRO A 116 -30.09 -5.78 15.76
C PRO A 116 -28.96 -6.68 15.26
N ILE A 117 -28.74 -7.83 15.90
CA ILE A 117 -27.68 -8.78 15.51
C ILE A 117 -28.05 -9.47 14.20
N ASN A 118 -29.32 -9.89 14.05
CA ASN A 118 -29.81 -10.52 12.82
C ASN A 118 -29.84 -9.53 11.65
N PHE A 119 -30.15 -8.27 11.92
CA PHE A 119 -30.13 -7.22 10.91
C PHE A 119 -28.72 -6.99 10.36
N ILE A 120 -27.72 -6.87 11.24
CA ILE A 120 -26.32 -6.64 10.84
C ILE A 120 -25.77 -7.85 10.07
N THR A 121 -26.07 -9.08 10.49
CA THR A 121 -25.61 -10.29 9.76
C THR A 121 -26.27 -10.39 8.38
N TRP A 122 -27.58 -10.14 8.29
CA TRP A 122 -28.29 -10.09 7.01
C TRP A 122 -27.71 -9.02 6.08
N LEU A 123 -27.40 -7.83 6.60
CA LEU A 123 -26.84 -6.72 5.83
C LEU A 123 -25.45 -7.08 5.28
N ILE A 124 -24.58 -7.67 6.11
CA ILE A 124 -23.22 -8.07 5.70
C ILE A 124 -23.28 -9.14 4.60
N VAL A 125 -24.14 -10.14 4.74
CA VAL A 125 -24.31 -11.20 3.73
C VAL A 125 -24.91 -10.65 2.43
N SER A 126 -25.89 -9.75 2.52
CA SER A 126 -26.50 -9.13 1.34
C SER A 126 -25.50 -8.27 0.56
N LEU A 127 -24.58 -7.59 1.25
CA LEU A 127 -23.50 -6.84 0.61
C LEU A 127 -22.48 -7.76 -0.06
N LYS A 128 -22.23 -8.95 0.52
CA LYS A 128 -21.33 -9.96 -0.07
C LYS A 128 -21.83 -10.49 -1.41
N ASP A 129 -23.14 -10.55 -1.63
CA ASP A 129 -23.71 -11.00 -2.91
C ASP A 129 -23.65 -9.93 -4.02
N ILE A 130 -23.35 -8.67 -3.69
CA ILE A 130 -23.34 -7.54 -4.63
C ILE A 130 -21.93 -7.26 -5.20
N PHE A 131 -20.88 -7.52 -4.44
CA PHE A 131 -19.47 -7.23 -4.78
C PHE A 131 -18.67 -8.51 -5.02
#